data_AF-A0A8S2XIR9-F1
#
_entry.id   AF-A0A8S2XIR9-F1
#
_cell.length_a   1.000
_cell.length_b   1.000
_cell.length_c   1.000
_cell.angle_alpha   90.00
_cell.angle_beta   90.00
_cell.angle_gamma   90.00
#
_symmetry.space_group_name_H-M   'P 1'
#
loop_
_entity.id
_entity.type
_entity.pdbx_description
1 polymer ?
#
loop_
_entity_poly.entity_id
_entity_poly.type
_entity_poly.pdbx_seq_one_letter_code
_entity_poly.pdbx_strand_id
1 'polypeptide(L)' 'MKSIKRELLKALAGFHAHGRTPNDAFPIATGNWGCGAFNGDRQLKGNHFKD' A
#
# COMPACT_ATOMS: atom_id res chain seq x y z
N MET A 1 -9.00 12.05 -8.14
CA MET A 1 -7.54 12.02 -7.80
C MET A 1 -7.21 12.28 -6.33
N LYS A 2 -7.95 13.10 -5.58
CA LYS A 2 -7.67 13.36 -4.14
C LYS A 2 -7.59 12.09 -3.29
N SER A 3 -8.52 11.13 -3.49
CA SER A 3 -8.55 9.88 -2.73
C SER A 3 -7.35 8.98 -3.02
N ILE A 4 -6.91 8.87 -4.28
CA ILE A 4 -5.70 8.11 -4.64
C ILE A 4 -4.47 8.69 -3.95
N LYS A 5 -4.30 10.02 -4.00
CA LYS A 5 -3.20 10.70 -3.30
C LYS A 5 -3.24 10.42 -1.79
N ARG A 6 -4.43 10.41 -1.18
CA ARG A 6 -4.61 10.07 0.24
C ARG A 6 -4.21 8.63 0.56
N GLU A 7 -4.61 7.65 -0.26
CA GLU A 7 -4.20 6.24 -0.11
C GLU A 7 -2.68 6.09 -0.19
N LEU A 8 -2.06 6.71 -1.19
CA LEU A 8 -0.60 6.68 -1.40
C LEU A 8 0.15 7.30 -0.23
N LEU A 9 -0.26 8.48 0.23
CA LEU A 9 0.38 9.15 1.36
C LEU A 9 0.26 8.35 2.66
N LYS A 10 -0.88 7.68 2.89
CA LYS A 10 -1.03 6.81 4.06
C LYS A 10 -0.12 5.59 3.97
N ALA A 11 -0.01 4.95 2.81
CA ALA A 11 0.89 3.83 2.59
C ALA A 11 2.36 4.26 2.80
N LEU A 12 2.76 5.37 2.17
CA LEU A 12 4.11 5.92 2.29
C LEU A 12 4.45 6.24 3.75
N ALA A 13 3.57 6.90 4.49
CA ALA A 13 3.83 7.21 5.90
C ALA A 13 4.05 5.97 6.78
N GLY A 14 3.44 4.82 6.44
CA GLY A 14 3.62 3.56 7.17
C GLY A 14 4.80 2.73 6.69
N PHE A 15 5.16 2.82 5.41
CA PHE A 15 6.17 1.96 4.77
C PHE A 15 7.51 2.66 4.53
N HIS A 16 7.57 3.98 4.64
CA HIS A 16 8.79 4.73 4.47
C HIS A 16 9.78 4.41 5.59
N ALA A 17 10.93 3.86 5.23
CA ALA A 17 11.99 3.49 6.15
C ALA A 17 12.81 4.74 6.54
N HIS A 18 12.28 5.55 7.48
CA HIS A 18 12.91 6.80 7.91
C HIS A 18 14.36 6.58 8.37
N GLY A 19 15.32 7.15 7.62
CA GLY A 19 16.75 7.10 7.96
C GLY A 19 17.41 5.74 7.78
N ARG A 20 16.71 4.75 7.20
CA ARG A 20 17.26 3.44 6.86
C ARG A 20 17.60 3.41 5.37
N THR A 21 18.69 2.74 5.01
CA THR A 21 18.98 2.52 3.60
C THR A 21 17.98 1.51 3.04
N PRO A 22 17.76 1.47 1.71
CA PRO A 22 16.92 0.43 1.10
C PRO A 22 17.36 -1.00 1.46
N ASN A 23 18.65 -1.20 1.76
CA ASN A 23 19.20 -2.49 2.18
C ASN A 23 18.81 -2.89 3.61
N ASP A 24 18.40 -1.93 4.44
CA ASP A 24 17.92 -2.14 5.81
C ASP A 24 16.39 -2.22 5.89
N ALA A 25 15.69 -2.07 4.75
CA ALA A 25 14.23 -2.14 4.68
C ALA A 25 13.77 -3.60 4.57
N PHE A 26 12.88 -4.00 5.46
CA PHE A 26 12.26 -5.32 5.40
C PHE A 26 11.15 -5.36 4.33
N PRO A 27 10.89 -6.52 3.71
CA PRO A 27 9.74 -6.71 2.84
C PRO A 27 8.42 -6.38 3.55
N ILE A 28 7.46 -5.82 2.80
CA ILE A 28 6.14 -5.45 3.32
C ILE A 28 5.17 -6.61 3.08
N ALA A 29 4.81 -7.33 4.13
CA ALA A 29 3.72 -8.31 4.10
C ALA A 29 2.36 -7.59 4.20
N THR A 30 1.66 -7.44 3.07
CA THR A 30 0.35 -6.77 2.98
C THR A 30 -0.63 -7.59 2.14
N GLY A 31 -1.86 -7.10 1.97
CA GLY A 31 -2.92 -7.77 1.20
C GLY A 31 -3.99 -6.80 0.72
N ASN A 32 -5.25 -7.24 0.73
CA ASN A 32 -6.42 -6.50 0.25
C ASN A 32 -6.82 -5.34 1.20
N TRP A 33 -5.90 -4.41 1.44
CA TRP A 33 -6.01 -3.37 2.46
C TRP A 33 -7.14 -2.36 2.17
N GLY A 34 -8.24 -2.53 2.90
CA GLY A 34 -9.43 -1.69 2.76
C GLY A 34 -10.38 -2.12 1.64
N CYS A 35 -10.24 -3.34 1.11
CA CYS A 35 -11.11 -3.84 0.03
C CYS A 35 -12.33 -4.66 0.50
N GLY A 36 -12.44 -4.95 1.80
CA GLY A 36 -13.62 -5.60 2.39
C GLY A 36 -14.69 -4.57 2.78
N ALA A 37 -14.88 -4.36 4.09
CA ALA A 37 -15.88 -3.44 4.63
C ALA A 37 -15.79 -1.99 4.08
N PHE A 38 -14.60 -1.55 3.63
CA PHE A 38 -14.41 -0.20 3.08
C PHE A 38 -14.53 -0.13 1.56
N ASN A 39 -14.89 -1.23 0.90
CA ASN A 39 -15.21 -1.31 -0.52
C ASN A 39 -14.16 -0.70 -1.45
N GLY A 40 -12.88 -0.74 -1.06
CA GLY A 40 -11.77 -0.31 -1.89
C GLY A 40 -11.51 -1.29 -3.04
N ASP A 41 -11.12 -0.76 -4.19
CA ASP A 41 -10.79 -1.60 -5.34
C ASP A 41 -9.48 -2.38 -5.13
N ARG A 42 -9.51 -3.70 -5.34
CA ARG A 42 -8.36 -4.59 -5.14
C ARG A 42 -7.24 -4.39 -6.15
N GLN A 43 -7.58 -4.09 -7.41
CA GLN A 43 -6.61 -3.87 -8.49
C GLN A 43 -5.91 -2.51 -8.34
N LEU A 44 -6.59 -1.52 -7.80
CA LEU A 44 -6.02 -0.22 -7.51
C LEU A 44 -5.10 -0.25 -6.29
N LYS A 45 -5.40 -1.10 -5.29
CA LYS A 45 -4.67 -1.15 -4.01
C LYS A 45 -3.52 -2.16 -3.97
N GLY A 46 -3.46 -3.07 -4.92
CA GLY A 46 -2.39 -4.05 -5.03
C GLY A 46 -2.37 -4.69 -6.41
N ASN A 47 -1.35 -5.49 -6.67
CA ASN A 47 -1.24 -6.23 -7.91
C ASN A 47 -2.02 -7.54 -7.78
N HIS A 48 -3.32 -7.50 -8.10
CA HIS A 48 -4.08 -8.73 -8.28
C HIS A 48 -3.85 -9.23 -9.71
N PHE A 49 -2.76 -9.99 -9.91
CA PHE A 49 -2.63 -10.82 -11.10
C PHE A 49 -3.73 -11.88 -11.02
N LYS A 50 -4.66 -11.84 -11.97
CA LYS A 50 -5.51 -13.01 -12.22
C LYS A 50 -4.59 -14.03 -12.89
N ASP A 51 -4.44 -15.20 -12.28
CA ASP A 51 -3.97 -16.38 -13.00
C ASP A 51 -4.83 -16.62 -14.24
#